data_AF-A0A239HGG7-F1
#
_entry.id   AF-A0A239HGG7-F1
#
_cell.length_a   1.000
_cell.length_b   1.000
_cell.length_c   1.000
_cell.angle_alpha   90.00
_cell.angle_beta   90.00
_cell.angle_gamma   90.00
#
_symmetry.space_group_name_H-M   'P 1'
#
loop_
_entity.id
_entity.type
_entity.pdbx_description
1 polymer ?
#
loop_
_entity_poly.entity_id
_entity_poly.type
_entity_poly.pdbx_seq_one_letter_code
_entity_poly.pdbx_strand_id
1 'polypeptide(L)'
;MTGRTVRPPSPAAERTALAEEFPDWSIWASDGGHWYATRRTHLPKELRKGHVCETVDGSDLRELRRVLVLQGEVLQARRAEVEAAASDGGEDR
;
A
#
# COMPACT_ATOMS: atom_id res chain seq x y z
N MET A 1 25.25 4.22 -36.19
CA MET A 1 24.66 3.32 -35.17
C MET A 1 24.19 4.18 -34.00
N THR A 2 22.95 4.65 -34.04
CA THR A 2 22.39 5.52 -32.98
C THR A 2 21.91 4.65 -31.83
N GLY A 3 22.70 4.61 -30.75
CA GLY A 3 22.31 3.96 -29.50
C GLY A 3 21.02 4.61 -28.99
N ARG A 4 19.93 3.85 -28.99
CA ARG A 4 18.65 4.26 -28.43
C ARG A 4 18.82 4.32 -26.91
N THR A 5 19.21 5.48 -26.39
CA THR A 5 19.16 5.75 -24.96
C THR A 5 17.69 5.66 -24.55
N VAL A 6 17.30 4.53 -23.95
CA VAL A 6 16.05 4.42 -23.21
C VAL A 6 16.17 5.42 -22.07
N ARG A 7 15.50 6.56 -22.21
CA ARG A 7 15.37 7.50 -21.10
C ARG A 7 14.69 6.74 -19.97
N PRO A 8 15.25 6.75 -18.74
CA PRO A 8 14.55 6.15 -17.61
C PRO A 8 13.15 6.76 -17.50
N PRO A 9 12.15 5.96 -17.10
CA PRO A 9 10.80 6.47 -16.93
C PRO A 9 10.84 7.67 -15.98
N SER A 10 10.08 8.71 -16.31
CA SER A 10 9.95 9.86 -15.42
C SER A 10 9.28 9.40 -14.12
N PRO A 11 9.58 10.04 -12.97
CA PRO A 11 8.96 9.70 -11.68
C PRO A 11 7.42 9.76 -11.74
N ALA A 12 6.85 10.61 -12.60
CA ALA A 12 5.41 10.65 -12.84
C ALA A 12 4.85 9.36 -13.47
N ALA A 13 5.59 8.72 -14.39
CA ALA A 13 5.18 7.48 -15.03
C ALA A 13 5.30 6.30 -14.06
N GLU A 14 6.36 6.26 -13.25
CA GLU A 14 6.52 5.24 -12.20
C GLU A 14 5.43 5.36 -11.14
N ARG A 15 5.08 6.59 -10.71
CA ARG A 15 3.94 6.82 -9.82
C ARG A 15 2.63 6.31 -10.42
N THR A 16 2.38 6.57 -11.70
CA THR A 16 1.16 6.09 -12.37
C THR A 16 1.12 4.57 -12.38
N ALA A 17 2.20 3.89 -12.76
CA ALA A 17 2.28 2.43 -12.68
C ALA A 17 2.01 1.92 -11.26
N LEU A 18 2.57 2.58 -10.24
CA LEU A 18 2.35 2.21 -8.85
C LEU A 18 0.88 2.42 -8.41
N ALA A 19 0.23 3.48 -8.87
CA ALA A 19 -1.18 3.74 -8.60
C ALA A 19 -2.11 2.73 -9.30
N GLU A 20 -1.70 2.19 -10.46
CA GLU A 20 -2.40 1.10 -11.14
C GLU A 20 -2.22 -0.24 -10.42
N GLU A 21 -1.03 -0.50 -9.87
CA GLU A 21 -0.77 -1.69 -9.05
C GLU A 21 -1.51 -1.65 -7.69
N PHE A 22 -1.69 -0.46 -7.13
CA PHE A 22 -2.29 -0.25 -5.81
C PHE A 22 -3.48 0.73 -5.87
N PRO A 23 -4.62 0.35 -6.47
CA PRO A 23 -5.75 1.24 -6.69
C PRO A 23 -6.42 1.74 -5.39
N ASP A 24 -6.28 0.99 -4.30
CA ASP A 24 -6.77 1.35 -2.97
C ASP A 24 -5.96 2.46 -2.30
N TRP A 25 -4.84 2.87 -2.90
CA TRP A 25 -3.94 3.88 -2.39
C TRP A 25 -3.91 5.11 -3.31
N SER A 26 -3.99 6.29 -2.71
CA SER A 26 -3.66 7.55 -3.37
C SER A 26 -2.17 7.80 -3.14
N ILE A 27 -1.40 7.99 -4.22
CA ILE A 27 0.06 8.17 -4.17
C ILE A 27 0.43 9.56 -4.65
N TRP A 28 1.28 10.26 -3.91
CA TRP A 28 1.75 11.60 -4.27
C TRP A 28 3.20 11.83 -3.84
N ALA A 29 3.89 12.68 -4.58
CA ALA A 29 5.19 13.20 -4.17
C ALA A 29 4.98 14.41 -3.27
N SER A 30 5.85 14.56 -2.28
CA SER A 30 6.03 15.79 -1.53
C SER A 30 7.13 16.63 -2.17
N ASP A 31 7.06 17.96 -1.98
CA ASP A 31 8.04 18.92 -2.48
C ASP A 31 9.48 18.67 -1.98
N GLY A 32 9.64 17.89 -0.90
CA GLY A 32 10.94 17.47 -0.35
C GLY A 32 11.58 16.25 -1.03
N GLY A 33 10.99 15.70 -2.09
CA GLY A 33 11.49 14.48 -2.75
C GLY A 33 11.07 13.16 -2.10
N HIS A 34 10.25 13.23 -1.05
CA HIS A 34 9.63 12.07 -0.41
C HIS A 34 8.33 11.68 -1.11
N TRP A 35 8.00 10.40 -1.06
CA TRP A 35 6.77 9.86 -1.59
C TRP A 35 5.85 9.41 -0.46
N TYR A 36 4.57 9.67 -0.64
CA TYR A 36 3.54 9.32 0.33
C TYR A 36 2.43 8.55 -0.37
N ALA A 37 1.83 7.64 0.39
CA ALA A 37 0.60 6.99 -0.01
C ALA A 37 -0.38 6.95 1.16
N THR A 38 -1.63 7.30 0.89
CA THR A 38 -2.74 7.15 1.85
C THR A 38 -3.84 6.31 1.24
N ARG A 39 -4.42 5.44 2.05
CA ARG A 39 -5.55 4.60 1.64
C ARG A 39 -6.76 5.45 1.29
N ARG A 40 -7.42 5.11 0.20
CA ARG A 40 -8.67 5.75 -0.27
C ARG A 40 -9.88 5.21 0.46
N THR A 41 -9.81 3.94 0.86
CA THR A 41 -10.87 3.22 1.56
C THR A 41 -10.66 3.29 3.06
N HIS A 42 -11.70 3.69 3.77
CA HIS A 42 -11.72 3.68 5.22
C HIS A 42 -11.70 2.23 5.74
N LEU A 43 -10.71 1.90 6.58
CA LEU A 43 -10.62 0.57 7.17
C LEU A 43 -11.56 0.44 8.38
N PRO A 44 -12.27 -0.69 8.55
CA PRO A 44 -13.02 -0.95 9.76
C PRO A 44 -12.10 -1.02 10.98
N LYS A 45 -12.63 -0.64 12.16
CA LYS A 45 -11.86 -0.52 13.41
C LYS A 45 -11.13 -1.80 13.80
N GLU A 46 -11.68 -2.96 13.46
CA GLU A 46 -11.11 -4.28 13.75
C GLU A 46 -9.82 -4.56 12.97
N LEU A 47 -9.72 -4.01 11.75
CA LEU A 47 -8.54 -4.10 10.89
C LEU A 47 -7.50 -3.00 11.18
N ARG A 48 -7.91 -1.90 11.82
CA ARG A 48 -6.99 -0.80 12.22
C ARG A 48 -6.10 -1.11 13.42
N LYS A 49 -6.34 -2.21 14.13
CA LYS A 49 -5.47 -2.62 15.25
C LYS A 49 -4.19 -3.25 14.70
N GLY A 50 -3.04 -2.92 15.29
CA GLY A 50 -1.74 -3.52 14.96
C GLY A 50 -0.92 -2.68 13.98
N HIS A 51 -0.30 -3.34 13.00
CA HIS A 51 0.67 -2.74 12.07
C HIS A 51 0.04 -2.22 10.75
N VAL A 52 -1.29 -2.17 10.68
CA VAL A 52 -2.01 -1.66 9.50
C VAL A 52 -2.01 -0.13 9.54
N CYS A 53 -1.30 0.48 8.59
CA CYS A 53 -1.21 1.93 8.44
C CYS A 53 -2.19 2.44 7.37
N GLU A 54 -2.78 3.61 7.63
CA GLU A 54 -3.62 4.33 6.67
C GLU A 54 -2.80 5.25 5.77
N THR A 55 -1.67 5.75 6.28
CA THR A 55 -0.70 6.56 5.54
C THR A 55 0.69 5.97 5.73
N VAL A 56 1.43 5.88 4.65
CA VAL A 56 2.82 5.44 4.63
C VAL A 56 3.66 6.37 3.77
N ASP A 57 4.94 6.44 4.08
CA ASP A 57 5.93 7.20 3.33
C ASP A 57 7.05 6.30 2.80
N GLY A 58 7.80 6.84 1.85
CA GLY A 58 9.02 6.26 1.33
C GLY A 58 9.93 7.35 0.77
N SER A 59 11.23 7.15 0.88
CA SER A 59 12.24 8.07 0.33
C SER A 59 12.23 8.08 -1.19
N ASP A 60 11.79 6.98 -1.81
CA ASP A 60 11.61 6.83 -3.26
C ASP A 60 10.47 5.87 -3.60
N LEU A 61 10.08 5.80 -4.88
CA LEU A 61 8.98 4.95 -5.34
C LEU A 61 9.21 3.45 -5.13
N ARG A 62 10.46 2.99 -5.10
CA ARG A 62 10.79 1.58 -4.84
C ARG A 62 10.61 1.25 -3.38
N GLU A 63 11.06 2.14 -2.49
CA GLU A 63 10.79 2.02 -1.06
C GLU A 63 9.28 2.04 -0.79
N LEU A 64 8.58 3.03 -1.33
CA LEU A 64 7.12 3.13 -1.19
C LEU A 64 6.42 1.86 -1.66
N ARG A 65 6.82 1.30 -2.82
CA ARG A 65 6.26 0.04 -3.34
C ARG A 65 6.44 -1.12 -2.36
N ARG A 66 7.61 -1.27 -1.75
CA ARG A 66 7.85 -2.34 -0.75
C ARG A 66 6.94 -2.16 0.46
N VAL A 67 6.79 -0.92 0.94
CA VAL A 67 5.90 -0.61 2.05
C VAL A 67 4.44 -0.91 1.69
N LEU A 68 3.99 -0.57 0.49
CA LEU A 68 2.63 -0.87 0.01
C LEU A 68 2.35 -2.38 -0.07
N VAL A 69 3.31 -3.17 -0.56
CA VAL A 69 3.21 -4.65 -0.57
C VAL A 69 3.07 -5.17 0.85
N LEU A 70 3.96 -4.76 1.76
CA LEU A 70 3.91 -5.18 3.16
C LEU A 70 2.58 -4.80 3.82
N GLN A 71 2.08 -3.59 3.56
CA GLN A 71 0.77 -3.16 4.07
C GLN A 71 -0.40 -3.95 3.49
N GLY A 72 -0.28 -4.47 2.27
CA GLY A 72 -1.22 -5.42 1.70
C GLY A 72 -1.20 -6.76 2.45
N GLU A 73 -0.01 -7.32 2.67
CA GLU A 73 0.16 -8.58 3.40
C GLU A 73 -0.36 -8.50 4.84
N VAL A 74 0.03 -7.45 5.57
CA VAL A 74 -0.44 -7.23 6.95
C VAL A 74 -1.95 -7.06 7.01
N LEU A 75 -2.56 -6.35 6.05
CA LEU A 75 -4.01 -6.19 5.99
C LEU A 75 -4.72 -7.52 5.73
N GLN A 76 -4.19 -8.35 4.81
CA GLN A 76 -4.77 -9.65 4.51
C GLN A 76 -4.65 -10.61 5.69
N ALA A 77 -3.48 -10.68 6.33
CA ALA A 77 -3.29 -11.46 7.56
C ALA A 77 -4.28 -11.00 8.64
N ARG A 78 -4.42 -9.69 8.84
CA ARG A 78 -5.35 -9.14 9.82
C ARG A 78 -6.81 -9.46 9.52
N ARG A 79 -7.19 -9.44 8.24
CA ARG A 79 -8.54 -9.84 7.81
C ARG A 79 -8.79 -11.32 8.15
N ALA A 80 -7.84 -12.21 7.84
CA ALA A 80 -7.95 -13.62 8.18
C ALA A 80 -8.07 -13.85 9.70
N GLU A 81 -7.32 -13.11 10.52
CA GLU A 81 -7.45 -13.17 11.98
C GLU A 81 -8.85 -12.76 12.47
N VAL A 82 -9.41 -11.68 11.90
CA VAL A 82 -10.75 -11.19 12.26
C VAL A 82 -11.83 -12.20 11.83
N GLU A 83 -11.70 -12.79 10.65
CA GLU A 83 -12.61 -13.83 10.15
C GLU A 83 -12.55 -15.12 10.98
N ALA A 84 -11.34 -15.53 11.39
CA ALA A 84 -11.14 -16.68 12.27
C ALA A 84 -11.77 -16.43 13.66
N ALA A 85 -11.54 -15.26 14.25
CA ALA A 85 -12.12 -14.89 15.54
C ALA A 85 -13.66 -14.79 15.50
N ALA A 86 -14.23 -14.36 14.36
CA ALA A 86 -15.68 -14.32 14.17
C ALA A 86 -16.29 -15.74 14.05
N SER A 87 -15.53 -16.72 13.56
CA SER A 87 -15.98 -18.10 13.40
C SER A 87 -15.90 -18.91 14.70
N ASP A 88 -14.94 -18.62 15.57
CA ASP A 88 -14.70 -19.33 16.83
C ASP A 88 -15.75 -19.00 17.92
N GLY A 89 -16.35 -17.80 17.89
CA GLY A 89 -17.37 -17.37 18.86
C GLY A 89 -18.79 -17.95 18.65
N GLY A 90 -18.95 -18.94 17.77
CA GLY A 90 -20.25 -19.42 17.28
C GLY A 90 -20.80 -20.69 17.94
N GLU A 91 -20.03 -21.41 18.76
CA GLU A 91 -20.45 -22.72 19.28
C GLU A 91 -20.33 -22.80 20.81
N ASP A 92 -21.30 -22.19 21.51
CA ASP A 92 -21.67 -22.59 22.87
C ASP A 92 -23.15 -22.22 23.09
N ARG A 93 -24.04 -23.16 22.77
CA ARG A 93 -25.45 -23.15 23.18
C ARG A 93 -25.77 -24.46 23.88
#